data_AF-A0A096PBT2-F1
#
_entry.id   AF-A0A096PBT2-F1
#
_cell.length_a   1.000
_cell.length_b   1.000
_cell.length_c   1.000
_cell.angle_alpha   90.00
_cell.angle_beta   90.00
_cell.angle_gamma   90.00
#
_symmetry.space_group_name_H-M   'P 1'
#
loop_
_entity.id
_entity.type
_entity.pdbx_description
1 polymer ?
#
loop_
_entity_poly.entity_id
_entity_poly.type
_entity_poly.pdbx_seq_one_letter_code
_entity_poly.pdbx_strand_id
1 'polypeptide(L)'
;MLAVKDVAVRAHCAACHVVRSRSRSNMPASREDEIARALRDAIEALEPITRGQKVAFERRLRGGIAQCASYEDEMAIASAMSVIPIERLKLEGHTASMTIAGDEGADVESVESAESRMERLSARDAELLALLRWFKEEFFSWVDKPPCEHCGGSEMTSIGVEVNALTAEEREGEAGRVELYRCGACVKTTRFPRYNSAIKLLETRRGRCGEWANAFTLCARAMGFRARWCLDWTDHVWTEVYSESQRRWLHCDPCENVCDKPLLYECGWGKKLSYVIAFSIEGVFDVTRRYTQNMRERYRLRGEVYEPWLRKRLAELTSELRSAMLPSEIKELEVQDVVERAELGRPAVDVGESLPGRQTGSLAWRRARGELGPSS
;
A
#
# COMPACT_ATOMS: atom_id res chain seq x y z
N MET A 1 10.69 -8.27 23.24
CA MET A 1 11.59 -7.57 22.28
C MET A 1 10.97 -6.32 21.64
N LEU A 2 9.66 -6.28 21.34
CA LEU A 2 8.95 -5.09 20.83
C LEU A 2 8.90 -3.91 21.83
N ALA A 3 8.66 -4.20 23.12
CA ALA A 3 8.60 -3.17 24.17
C ALA A 3 9.92 -2.42 24.39
N VAL A 4 11.07 -3.08 24.23
CA VAL A 4 12.40 -2.46 24.40
C VAL A 4 12.74 -1.54 23.21
N LYS A 5 12.27 -1.90 22.00
CA LYS A 5 12.48 -1.12 20.76
C LYS A 5 11.69 0.20 20.74
N ASP A 6 10.45 0.15 21.24
CA ASP A 6 9.59 1.34 21.36
C ASP A 6 10.11 2.33 22.42
N VAL A 7 10.63 1.81 23.53
CA VAL A 7 11.27 2.61 24.58
C VAL A 7 12.54 3.29 24.06
N ALA A 8 13.37 2.60 23.27
CA ALA A 8 14.59 3.15 22.69
C ALA A 8 14.34 4.37 21.79
N VAL A 9 13.44 4.27 20.81
CA VAL A 9 13.17 5.37 19.87
C VAL A 9 12.47 6.55 20.57
N ARG A 10 11.54 6.28 21.50
CA ARG A 10 10.88 7.32 22.29
C ARG A 10 11.82 8.00 23.28
N ALA A 11 12.71 7.25 23.94
CA ALA A 11 13.71 7.80 24.85
C ALA A 11 14.72 8.68 24.12
N HIS A 12 15.20 8.26 22.94
CA HIS A 12 16.09 9.08 22.11
C HIS A 12 15.41 10.38 21.65
N CYS A 13 14.15 10.32 21.19
CA CYS A 13 13.40 11.50 20.78
C CYS A 13 13.13 12.47 21.95
N ALA A 14 12.72 11.96 23.11
CA ALA A 14 12.51 12.74 24.32
C ALA A 14 13.83 13.39 24.80
N ALA A 15 14.94 12.65 24.77
CA ALA A 15 16.26 13.16 25.13
C ALA A 15 16.71 14.30 24.21
N CYS A 16 16.52 14.17 22.89
CA CYS A 16 16.82 15.26 21.94
C CYS A 16 15.93 16.49 22.13
N HIS A 17 14.67 16.32 22.55
CA HIS A 17 13.75 17.44 22.83
C HIS A 17 14.12 18.19 24.11
N VAL A 18 14.50 17.48 25.18
CA VAL A 18 14.93 18.10 26.45
C VAL A 18 16.21 18.93 26.27
N VAL A 19 17.16 18.48 25.43
CA VAL A 19 18.36 19.26 25.09
C VAL A 19 18.01 20.58 24.38
N ARG A 20 16.86 20.67 23.70
CA ARG A 20 16.42 21.84 22.93
C ARG A 20 15.49 22.79 23.68
N SER A 21 14.73 22.32 24.69
CA SER A 21 13.80 23.14 25.46
C SER A 21 14.45 23.68 26.74
N ARG A 22 15.21 24.77 26.64
CA ARG A 22 15.67 25.51 27.82
C ARG A 22 14.55 26.43 28.33
N SER A 23 13.84 26.05 29.39
CA SER A 23 13.02 27.00 30.15
C SER A 23 13.22 26.82 31.66
N ARG A 24 13.78 27.88 32.27
CA ARG A 24 13.80 28.27 33.70
C ARG A 24 13.32 27.21 34.70
N SER A 25 14.17 26.23 34.99
CA SER A 25 14.07 25.38 36.18
C SER A 25 14.94 25.96 37.29
N ASN A 26 14.41 26.01 38.52
CA ASN A 26 15.14 26.40 39.74
C ASN A 26 16.03 25.24 40.24
N MET A 27 16.69 24.52 39.32
CA MET A 27 17.45 23.31 39.60
C MET A 27 18.92 23.65 39.84
N PRO A 28 19.61 22.98 40.77
CA PRO A 28 21.05 23.18 40.95
C PRO A 28 21.81 22.82 39.67
N ALA A 29 22.73 23.66 39.22
CA ALA A 29 23.49 23.46 37.98
C ALA A 29 24.18 22.08 37.90
N SER A 30 24.64 21.53 39.03
CA SER A 30 25.23 20.19 39.11
C SER A 30 24.26 19.08 38.73
N ARG A 31 22.98 19.22 39.09
CA ARG A 31 21.91 18.26 38.76
C ARG A 31 21.48 18.36 37.30
N GLU A 32 21.51 19.57 36.73
CA GLU A 32 21.25 19.78 35.30
C GLU A 32 22.36 19.15 34.44
N ASP A 33 23.63 19.29 34.85
CA ASP A 33 24.77 18.67 34.17
C ASP A 33 24.77 17.14 34.26
N GLU A 34 24.37 16.57 35.40
CA GLU A 34 24.16 15.13 35.57
C GLU A 34 23.05 14.59 34.68
N ILE A 35 21.90 15.27 34.61
CA ILE A 35 20.79 14.91 33.72
C ILE A 35 21.25 15.00 32.25
N ALA A 36 21.93 16.08 31.87
CA ALA A 36 22.42 16.27 30.51
C ALA A 36 23.45 15.19 30.11
N ARG A 37 24.31 14.75 31.04
CA ARG A 37 25.26 13.65 30.82
C ARG A 37 24.54 12.32 30.66
N ALA A 38 23.63 11.99 31.58
CA ALA A 38 22.84 10.77 31.49
C ALA A 38 22.00 10.69 30.20
N LEU A 39 21.48 11.81 29.72
CA LEU A 39 20.77 11.88 28.43
C LEU A 39 21.70 11.65 27.24
N ARG A 40 22.93 12.20 27.25
CA ARG A 40 23.93 11.95 26.19
C ARG A 40 24.34 10.48 26.17
N ASP A 41 24.66 9.90 27.32
CA ASP A 41 25.07 8.51 27.45
C ASP A 41 23.95 7.57 26.97
N ALA A 42 22.68 7.89 27.31
CA ALA A 42 21.53 7.15 26.82
C ALA A 42 21.32 7.30 25.31
N ILE A 43 21.52 8.50 24.75
CA ILE A 43 21.45 8.74 23.29
C ILE A 43 22.50 7.91 22.57
N GLU A 44 23.74 7.92 23.04
CA GLU A 44 24.88 7.21 22.46
C GLU A 44 24.69 5.69 22.54
N ALA A 45 24.20 5.17 23.67
CA ALA A 45 23.86 3.76 23.81
C ALA A 45 22.72 3.30 22.87
N LEU A 46 21.80 4.21 22.53
CA LEU A 46 20.67 3.95 21.63
C LEU A 46 21.00 4.18 20.15
N GLU A 47 22.11 4.84 19.83
CA GLU A 47 22.48 5.22 18.47
C GLU A 47 22.69 4.02 17.53
N PRO A 48 23.38 2.93 17.91
CA PRO A 48 23.54 1.77 17.04
C PRO A 48 22.21 1.09 16.69
N ILE A 49 21.29 0.99 17.66
CA ILE A 49 19.96 0.37 17.50
C ILE A 49 19.13 1.23 16.54
N THR A 50 19.07 2.54 16.79
CA THR A 50 18.32 3.47 15.95
C THR A 50 18.90 3.56 14.53
N ARG A 51 20.23 3.46 14.37
CA ARG A 51 20.89 3.38 13.07
C ARG A 51 20.48 2.11 12.31
N GLY A 52 20.52 0.95 12.95
CA GLY A 52 20.11 -0.31 12.33
C GLY A 52 18.64 -0.30 11.87
N GLN A 53 17.75 0.25 12.69
CA GLN A 53 16.33 0.41 12.32
C GLN A 53 16.15 1.37 11.14
N LYS A 54 16.83 2.52 11.14
CA LYS A 54 16.80 3.47 10.02
C LYS A 54 17.29 2.82 8.72
N VAL A 55 18.36 2.03 8.76
CA VAL A 55 18.88 1.30 7.58
C VAL A 55 17.86 0.29 7.06
N ALA A 56 17.22 -0.47 7.95
CA ALA A 56 16.19 -1.43 7.55
C ALA A 56 14.96 -0.73 6.95
N PHE A 57 14.55 0.40 7.55
CA PHE A 57 13.44 1.21 7.07
C PHE A 57 13.75 1.83 5.70
N GLU A 58 14.93 2.44 5.54
CA GLU A 58 15.43 3.00 4.29
C GLU A 58 15.45 1.96 3.17
N ARG A 59 15.90 0.72 3.45
CA ARG A 59 15.87 -0.37 2.48
C ARG A 59 14.47 -0.69 1.99
N ARG A 60 13.46 -0.66 2.87
CA ARG A 60 12.05 -0.85 2.46
C ARG A 60 11.54 0.33 1.62
N LEU A 61 11.90 1.57 1.97
CA LEU A 61 11.56 2.74 1.17
C LEU A 61 12.16 2.66 -0.23
N ARG A 62 13.46 2.37 -0.33
CA ARG A 62 14.17 2.22 -1.61
C ARG A 62 13.62 1.04 -2.43
N GLY A 63 13.23 -0.05 -1.77
CA GLY A 63 12.55 -1.17 -2.42
C GLY A 63 11.21 -0.77 -3.06
N GLY A 64 10.38 -0.01 -2.35
CA GLY A 64 9.12 0.51 -2.91
C GLY A 64 9.32 1.47 -4.08
N ILE A 65 10.36 2.31 -4.03
CA ILE A 65 10.75 3.18 -5.16
C ILE A 65 11.15 2.33 -6.37
N ALA A 66 12.02 1.33 -6.19
CA ALA A 66 12.47 0.45 -7.26
C ALA A 66 11.29 -0.33 -7.88
N GLN A 67 10.37 -0.81 -7.05
CA GLN A 67 9.14 -1.47 -7.49
C GLN A 67 8.26 -0.56 -8.36
N CYS A 68 8.17 0.74 -8.05
CA CYS A 68 7.39 1.66 -8.87
C CYS A 68 8.10 2.04 -10.16
N ALA A 69 9.43 2.19 -10.11
CA ALA A 69 10.22 2.50 -11.30
C ALA A 69 10.10 1.39 -12.36
N SER A 70 9.96 0.13 -11.96
CA SER A 70 9.79 -0.98 -12.92
C SER A 70 8.46 -0.95 -13.67
N TYR A 71 7.46 -0.20 -13.20
CA TYR A 71 6.20 0.00 -13.94
C TYR A 71 6.32 0.98 -15.11
N GLU A 72 7.39 1.78 -15.14
CA GLU A 72 7.67 2.71 -16.23
C GLU A 72 8.54 2.10 -17.33
N ASP A 73 8.99 0.85 -17.14
CA ASP A 73 9.71 0.12 -18.18
C ASP A 73 8.84 -0.08 -19.42
N GLU A 74 9.35 0.27 -20.59
CA GLU A 74 8.59 0.23 -21.85
C GLU A 74 8.12 -1.20 -22.19
N MET A 75 8.94 -2.21 -21.89
CA MET A 75 8.58 -3.61 -22.11
C MET A 75 7.49 -4.04 -21.12
N ALA A 76 7.55 -3.58 -19.87
CA ALA A 76 6.49 -3.84 -18.89
C ALA A 76 5.16 -3.23 -19.32
N ILE A 77 5.15 -1.97 -19.73
CA ILE A 77 3.95 -1.29 -20.24
C ILE A 77 3.40 -2.02 -21.46
N ALA A 78 4.24 -2.31 -22.46
CA ALA A 78 3.82 -3.00 -23.68
C ALA A 78 3.26 -4.39 -23.38
N SER A 79 3.88 -5.14 -22.46
CA SER A 79 3.41 -6.46 -22.03
C SER A 79 2.03 -6.37 -21.40
N ALA A 80 1.80 -5.38 -20.52
CA ALA A 80 0.50 -5.15 -19.90
C ALA A 80 -0.55 -4.75 -20.94
N MET A 81 -0.24 -3.81 -21.84
CA MET A 81 -1.16 -3.39 -22.90
C MET A 81 -1.56 -4.55 -23.82
N SER A 82 -0.68 -5.54 -24.03
CA SER A 82 -0.97 -6.70 -24.86
C SER A 82 -2.00 -7.67 -24.27
N VAL A 83 -2.20 -7.66 -22.95
CA VAL A 83 -3.11 -8.59 -22.26
C VAL A 83 -4.39 -7.92 -21.75
N ILE A 84 -4.39 -6.60 -21.56
CA ILE A 84 -5.56 -5.85 -21.12
C ILE A 84 -6.51 -5.65 -22.31
N PRO A 85 -7.82 -5.93 -22.17
CA PRO A 85 -8.81 -5.63 -23.21
C PRO A 85 -9.16 -4.13 -23.21
N ILE A 86 -8.17 -3.26 -23.49
CA ILE A 86 -8.23 -1.80 -23.27
C ILE A 86 -9.48 -1.16 -23.86
N GLU A 87 -9.77 -1.42 -25.14
CA GLU A 87 -10.91 -0.79 -25.81
C GLU A 87 -12.26 -1.26 -25.25
N ARG A 88 -12.34 -2.52 -24.80
CA ARG A 88 -13.52 -3.06 -24.10
C ARG A 88 -13.74 -2.32 -22.79
N LEU A 89 -12.69 -2.19 -21.97
CA LEU A 89 -12.77 -1.53 -20.65
C LEU A 89 -13.09 -0.03 -20.77
N LYS A 90 -12.52 0.65 -21.77
CA LYS A 90 -12.86 2.05 -22.10
C LYS A 90 -14.34 2.19 -22.46
N LEU A 91 -14.86 1.32 -23.30
CA LEU A 91 -16.27 1.33 -23.69
C LEU A 91 -17.20 1.03 -22.51
N GLU A 92 -16.84 0.05 -21.68
CA GLU A 92 -17.58 -0.28 -20.44
C GLU A 92 -17.63 0.92 -19.49
N GLY A 93 -16.48 1.57 -19.24
CA GLY A 93 -16.39 2.76 -18.40
C GLY A 93 -17.20 3.93 -18.93
N HIS A 94 -17.09 4.21 -20.23
CA HIS A 94 -17.89 5.25 -20.89
C HIS A 94 -19.40 4.98 -20.74
N THR A 95 -19.84 3.76 -21.05
CA THR A 95 -21.26 3.36 -20.95
C THR A 95 -21.80 3.46 -19.53
N ALA A 96 -21.01 3.03 -18.54
CA ALA A 96 -21.38 3.13 -17.13
C ALA A 96 -21.53 4.60 -16.68
N SER A 97 -20.60 5.47 -17.10
CA SER A 97 -20.68 6.90 -16.77
C SER A 97 -21.91 7.60 -17.39
N MET A 98 -22.35 7.15 -18.57
CA MET A 98 -23.56 7.67 -19.23
C MET A 98 -24.85 7.16 -18.58
N THR A 99 -24.89 5.88 -18.19
CA THR A 99 -26.09 5.27 -17.59
C THR A 99 -26.44 5.94 -16.27
N ILE A 100 -25.44 6.22 -15.44
CA ILE A 100 -25.62 6.95 -14.17
C ILE A 100 -26.09 8.39 -14.43
N ALA A 101 -25.69 9.01 -15.54
CA ALA A 101 -26.16 10.34 -15.92
C ALA A 101 -27.56 10.36 -16.57
N GLY A 102 -28.07 9.23 -17.04
CA GLY A 102 -29.33 9.12 -17.78
C GLY A 102 -30.57 8.79 -16.94
N ASP A 103 -30.40 8.42 -15.66
CA ASP A 103 -31.51 8.04 -14.76
C ASP A 103 -32.15 9.25 -14.03
N GLU A 104 -31.57 10.45 -14.14
CA GLU A 104 -32.11 11.71 -13.60
C GLU A 104 -32.69 12.60 -14.70
N GLY A 105 -33.64 12.04 -15.45
CA GLY A 105 -34.30 12.68 -16.60
C GLY A 105 -35.82 12.61 -16.56
N ALA A 106 -36.45 12.89 -15.40
CA ALA A 106 -37.85 13.33 -15.35
C ALA A 106 -38.13 14.08 -14.02
N ASP A 107 -38.27 15.41 -14.14
CA ASP A 107 -38.92 16.36 -13.23
C ASP A 107 -38.36 16.53 -11.79
N VAL A 108 -37.79 17.72 -11.51
CA VAL A 108 -38.32 18.74 -10.56
C VAL A 108 -37.27 19.85 -10.39
N GLU A 109 -37.67 21.09 -10.72
CA GLU A 109 -36.98 22.31 -10.29
C GLU A 109 -36.96 22.38 -8.75
N SER A 110 -35.81 22.16 -8.11
CA SER A 110 -35.64 22.61 -6.73
C SER A 110 -34.17 22.87 -6.38
N VAL A 111 -33.99 23.89 -5.55
CA VAL A 111 -32.74 24.54 -5.14
C VAL A 111 -31.77 23.52 -4.51
N GLU A 112 -30.73 23.14 -5.25
CA GLU A 112 -29.70 22.23 -4.76
C GLU A 112 -28.78 22.94 -3.75
N SER A 113 -28.76 22.45 -2.51
CA SER A 113 -27.69 22.74 -1.56
C SER A 113 -26.42 22.00 -2.00
N ALA A 114 -25.27 22.59 -1.68
CA ALA A 114 -23.93 22.14 -2.07
C ALA A 114 -23.54 20.72 -1.60
N GLU A 115 -24.38 20.05 -0.81
CA GLU A 115 -24.15 18.70 -0.28
C GLU A 115 -24.80 17.59 -1.13
N SER A 116 -25.63 17.92 -2.13
CA SER A 116 -26.38 16.94 -2.94
C SER A 116 -25.75 16.60 -4.30
N ARG A 117 -24.61 17.20 -4.66
CA ARG A 117 -23.80 16.74 -5.79
C ARG A 117 -23.11 15.43 -5.41
N MET A 118 -23.83 14.32 -5.49
CA MET A 118 -23.21 13.04 -5.75
C MET A 118 -22.50 13.19 -7.11
N GLU A 119 -21.21 13.53 -7.07
CA GLU A 119 -20.44 13.88 -8.26
C GLU A 119 -20.57 12.76 -9.28
N ARG A 120 -21.14 13.08 -10.45
CA ARG A 120 -21.30 12.13 -11.56
C ARG A 120 -19.96 11.43 -11.79
N LEU A 121 -19.97 10.10 -11.70
CA LEU A 121 -18.80 9.26 -11.94
C LEU A 121 -18.23 9.59 -13.32
N SER A 122 -17.00 10.10 -13.38
CA SER A 122 -16.37 10.42 -14.66
C SER A 122 -16.13 9.15 -15.47
N ALA A 123 -16.09 9.25 -16.80
CA ALA A 123 -15.75 8.11 -17.66
C ALA A 123 -14.42 7.48 -17.25
N ARG A 124 -13.43 8.31 -16.85
CA ARG A 124 -12.11 7.86 -16.45
C ARG A 124 -12.10 7.12 -15.11
N ASP A 125 -12.90 7.57 -14.14
CA ASP A 125 -13.08 6.85 -12.88
C ASP A 125 -13.88 5.54 -13.11
N ALA A 126 -14.87 5.54 -14.01
CA ALA A 126 -15.61 4.34 -14.39
C ALA A 126 -14.74 3.30 -15.09
N GLU A 127 -13.77 3.73 -15.92
CA GLU A 127 -12.75 2.87 -16.53
C GLU A 127 -11.89 2.17 -15.46
N LEU A 128 -11.52 2.88 -14.39
CA LEU A 128 -10.78 2.30 -13.26
C LEU A 128 -11.58 1.19 -12.56
N LEU A 129 -12.90 1.39 -12.37
CA LEU A 129 -13.78 0.36 -11.81
C LEU A 129 -13.90 -0.86 -12.75
N ALA A 130 -13.99 -0.64 -14.07
CA ALA A 130 -14.00 -1.72 -15.05
C ALA A 130 -12.68 -2.51 -15.03
N LEU A 131 -11.54 -1.82 -14.90
CA LEU A 131 -10.23 -2.46 -14.77
C LEU A 131 -10.12 -3.31 -13.51
N LEU A 132 -10.57 -2.81 -12.34
CA LEU A 132 -10.60 -3.58 -11.09
C LEU A 132 -11.43 -4.86 -11.21
N ARG A 133 -12.64 -4.74 -11.80
CA ARG A 133 -13.53 -5.88 -12.01
C ARG A 133 -12.91 -6.93 -12.93
N TRP A 134 -12.45 -6.52 -14.11
CA TRP A 134 -11.79 -7.43 -15.06
C TRP A 134 -10.58 -8.13 -14.42
N PHE A 135 -9.77 -7.39 -13.67
CA PHE A 135 -8.58 -7.95 -13.06
C PHE A 135 -8.92 -9.09 -12.10
N LYS A 136 -9.94 -8.91 -11.25
CA LYS A 136 -10.35 -9.92 -10.26
C LYS A 136 -11.15 -11.07 -10.86
N GLU A 137 -12.07 -10.78 -11.77
CA GLU A 137 -13.08 -11.74 -12.22
C GLU A 137 -12.63 -12.54 -13.45
N GLU A 138 -11.75 -11.97 -14.28
CA GLU A 138 -11.35 -12.58 -15.55
C GLU A 138 -9.84 -12.86 -15.64
N PHE A 139 -9.01 -11.95 -15.12
CA PHE A 139 -7.58 -11.98 -15.44
C PHE A 139 -6.72 -12.72 -14.43
N PHE A 140 -6.89 -12.46 -13.13
CA PHE A 140 -5.94 -12.88 -12.09
C PHE A 140 -6.61 -13.78 -11.04
N SER A 141 -5.88 -14.79 -10.56
CA SER A 141 -6.41 -15.82 -9.67
C SER A 141 -5.70 -15.90 -8.32
N TRP A 142 -6.47 -16.10 -7.25
CA TRP A 142 -5.93 -16.25 -5.90
C TRP A 142 -5.35 -17.65 -5.69
N VAL A 143 -4.18 -17.73 -5.05
CA VAL A 143 -3.53 -19.01 -4.72
C VAL A 143 -3.29 -19.09 -3.21
N ASP A 144 -4.10 -19.89 -2.51
CA ASP A 144 -3.77 -20.29 -1.14
C ASP A 144 -2.67 -21.36 -1.15
N LYS A 145 -2.93 -22.45 -1.88
CA LYS A 145 -1.96 -23.51 -2.21
C LYS A 145 -2.07 -23.81 -3.71
N PRO A 146 -0.96 -24.02 -4.42
CA PRO A 146 -1.01 -24.38 -5.83
C PRO A 146 -1.58 -25.79 -6.01
N PRO A 147 -2.35 -26.09 -7.08
CA PRO A 147 -2.65 -27.48 -7.44
C PRO A 147 -1.38 -28.20 -7.86
N CYS A 148 -1.38 -29.54 -7.79
CA CYS A 148 -0.23 -30.33 -8.23
C CYS A 148 -0.01 -30.18 -9.75
N GLU A 149 1.20 -29.78 -10.16
CA GLU A 149 1.60 -29.63 -11.56
C GLU A 149 1.58 -30.94 -12.36
N HIS A 150 1.57 -32.08 -11.67
CA HIS A 150 1.67 -33.39 -12.32
C HIS A 150 0.32 -34.12 -12.47
N CYS A 151 -0.63 -33.88 -11.57
CA CYS A 151 -1.92 -34.57 -11.60
C CYS A 151 -3.13 -33.66 -11.38
N GLY A 152 -2.93 -32.35 -11.16
CA GLY A 152 -4.00 -31.38 -10.90
C GLY A 152 -4.64 -31.48 -9.51
N GLY A 153 -4.21 -32.41 -8.65
CA GLY A 153 -4.79 -32.61 -7.33
C GLY A 153 -4.64 -31.40 -6.39
N SER A 154 -5.64 -31.18 -5.55
CA SER A 154 -5.73 -30.07 -4.58
C SER A 154 -5.16 -30.39 -3.20
N GLU A 155 -4.95 -31.67 -2.89
CA GLU A 155 -4.41 -32.13 -1.61
C GLU A 155 -2.91 -31.85 -1.53
N MET A 156 -2.58 -30.64 -1.07
CA MET A 156 -1.23 -30.09 -1.11
C MET A 156 -0.76 -29.72 0.30
N THR A 157 0.38 -30.27 0.70
CA THR A 157 1.01 -30.04 1.99
C THR A 157 2.29 -29.23 1.81
N SER A 158 2.42 -28.11 2.50
CA SER A 158 3.67 -27.33 2.50
C SER A 158 4.79 -28.14 3.13
N ILE A 159 5.92 -28.27 2.43
CA ILE A 159 7.10 -29.02 2.88
C ILE A 159 8.34 -28.14 3.05
N GLY A 160 8.22 -26.82 2.83
CA GLY A 160 9.31 -25.88 3.04
C GLY A 160 9.30 -24.69 2.09
N VAL A 161 10.34 -23.88 2.18
CA VAL A 161 10.58 -22.72 1.33
C VAL A 161 12.04 -22.75 0.87
N GLU A 162 12.25 -22.56 -0.43
CA GLU A 162 13.57 -22.42 -1.05
C GLU A 162 13.87 -20.95 -1.33
N VAL A 163 15.10 -20.53 -1.05
CA VAL A 163 15.57 -19.14 -1.25
C VAL A 163 16.93 -19.07 -1.97
N ASN A 164 17.70 -20.16 -1.96
CA ASN A 164 19.04 -20.23 -2.53
C ASN A 164 19.06 -20.98 -3.86
N ALA A 165 18.37 -22.12 -3.94
CA ALA A 165 18.32 -22.97 -5.13
C ALA A 165 17.14 -22.60 -6.05
N LEU A 166 17.15 -21.37 -6.54
CA LEU A 166 16.21 -20.88 -7.55
C LEU A 166 16.66 -21.28 -8.95
N THR A 167 15.71 -21.74 -9.78
CA THR A 167 15.93 -22.01 -11.22
C THR A 167 16.21 -20.73 -12.00
N ALA A 168 16.64 -20.85 -13.25
CA ALA A 168 16.89 -19.69 -14.11
C ALA A 168 15.62 -18.84 -14.32
N GLU A 169 14.50 -19.49 -14.66
CA GLU A 169 13.20 -18.84 -14.81
C GLU A 169 12.71 -18.18 -13.52
N GLU A 170 12.94 -18.82 -12.36
CA GLU A 170 12.59 -18.24 -11.05
C GLU A 170 13.37 -16.96 -10.77
N ARG A 171 14.65 -16.90 -11.16
CA ARG A 171 15.48 -15.70 -11.01
C ARG A 171 15.10 -14.61 -12.00
N GLU A 172 14.81 -14.98 -13.24
CA GLU A 172 14.35 -14.04 -14.28
C GLU A 172 13.01 -13.39 -13.90
N GLY A 173 12.09 -14.13 -13.30
CA GLY A 173 10.86 -13.58 -12.73
C GLY A 173 11.04 -12.84 -11.39
N GLU A 174 12.28 -12.63 -10.94
CA GLU A 174 12.64 -11.99 -9.68
C GLU A 174 11.99 -12.64 -8.46
N ALA A 175 11.88 -13.98 -8.45
CA ALA A 175 11.31 -14.69 -7.31
C ALA A 175 12.19 -14.50 -6.06
N GLY A 176 11.62 -13.91 -5.00
CA GLY A 176 12.33 -13.73 -3.73
C GLY A 176 12.42 -15.02 -2.92
N ARG A 177 11.50 -15.96 -3.16
CA ARG A 177 11.43 -17.29 -2.53
C ARG A 177 10.52 -18.21 -3.35
N VAL A 178 10.63 -19.51 -3.12
CA VAL A 178 9.76 -20.54 -3.71
C VAL A 178 9.17 -21.39 -2.61
N GLU A 179 7.85 -21.43 -2.51
CA GLU A 179 7.14 -22.32 -1.59
C GLU A 179 7.05 -23.72 -2.21
N LEU A 180 7.37 -24.76 -1.42
CA LEU A 180 7.38 -26.14 -1.89
C LEU A 180 6.20 -26.90 -1.30
N TYR A 181 5.45 -27.59 -2.17
CA TYR A 181 4.27 -28.36 -1.78
C TYR A 181 4.38 -29.81 -2.25
N ARG A 182 4.11 -30.77 -1.36
CA ARG A 182 3.98 -32.19 -1.70
C ARG A 182 2.52 -32.55 -1.94
N CYS A 183 2.25 -33.22 -3.05
CA CYS A 183 0.93 -33.73 -3.39
C CYS A 183 0.60 -35.00 -2.57
N GLY A 184 -0.58 -35.05 -1.95
CA GLY A 184 -1.05 -36.24 -1.24
C GLY A 184 -1.41 -37.41 -2.17
N ALA A 185 -1.79 -37.14 -3.42
CA ALA A 185 -2.24 -38.16 -4.36
C ALA A 185 -1.09 -38.83 -5.13
N CYS A 186 -0.17 -38.04 -5.71
CA CYS A 186 0.92 -38.57 -6.53
C CYS A 186 2.31 -38.41 -5.90
N VAL A 187 2.40 -37.91 -4.66
CA VAL A 187 3.63 -37.68 -3.87
C VAL A 187 4.69 -36.76 -4.49
N LYS A 188 4.47 -36.27 -5.71
CA LYS A 188 5.36 -35.33 -6.39
C LYS A 188 5.31 -33.94 -5.75
N THR A 189 6.43 -33.23 -5.89
CA THR A 189 6.59 -31.85 -5.41
C THR A 189 6.18 -30.87 -6.50
N THR A 190 5.44 -29.84 -6.10
CA THR A 190 5.12 -28.66 -6.91
C THR A 190 5.78 -27.44 -6.30
N ARG A 191 6.31 -26.57 -7.17
CA ARG A 191 6.97 -25.33 -6.78
C ARG A 191 5.99 -24.17 -6.95
N PHE A 192 6.01 -23.22 -6.03
CA PHE A 192 5.25 -21.98 -6.15
C PHE A 192 6.17 -20.79 -5.92
N PRO A 193 6.83 -20.30 -6.98
CA PRO A 193 7.68 -19.13 -6.93
C PRO A 193 6.86 -17.88 -6.58
N ARG A 194 7.38 -17.07 -5.66
CA ARG A 194 6.82 -15.76 -5.28
C ARG A 194 7.51 -14.68 -6.12
N TYR A 195 7.06 -14.56 -7.36
CA TYR A 195 7.61 -13.64 -8.37
C TYR A 195 7.39 -12.17 -8.01
N ASN A 196 8.38 -11.31 -8.29
CA ASN A 196 8.27 -9.85 -8.15
C ASN A 196 8.34 -9.11 -9.49
N SER A 197 8.72 -9.79 -10.58
CA SER A 197 8.60 -9.25 -11.93
C SER A 197 7.13 -9.12 -12.33
N ALA A 198 6.64 -7.90 -12.47
CA ALA A 198 5.26 -7.63 -12.89
C ALA A 198 4.96 -8.26 -14.27
N ILE A 199 5.95 -8.30 -15.16
CA ILE A 199 5.84 -8.95 -16.48
C ILE A 199 5.55 -10.45 -16.32
N LYS A 200 6.31 -11.16 -15.47
CA LYS A 200 6.08 -12.59 -15.21
C LYS A 200 4.70 -12.83 -14.56
N LEU A 201 4.18 -11.87 -13.81
CA LEU A 201 2.85 -11.95 -13.22
C LEU A 201 1.72 -11.82 -14.26
N LEU A 202 1.93 -11.11 -15.37
CA LEU A 202 0.96 -11.06 -16.48
C LEU A 202 0.84 -12.40 -17.22
N GLU A 203 1.90 -13.21 -17.19
CA GLU A 203 1.93 -14.57 -17.74
C GLU A 203 1.31 -15.57 -16.76
N THR A 204 1.78 -15.58 -15.50
CA THR A 204 1.35 -16.57 -14.50
C THR A 204 -0.07 -16.32 -13.99
N ARG A 205 -0.52 -15.05 -14.00
CA ARG A 205 -1.89 -14.61 -13.69
C ARG A 205 -2.43 -15.10 -12.36
N ARG A 206 -1.55 -15.31 -11.39
CA ARG A 206 -1.92 -15.91 -10.11
C ARG A 206 -0.98 -15.51 -8.99
N GLY A 207 -1.49 -15.48 -7.76
CA GLY A 207 -0.69 -15.18 -6.59
C GLY A 207 -1.52 -14.82 -5.36
N ARG A 208 -0.91 -14.05 -4.46
CA ARG A 208 -1.55 -13.46 -3.27
C ARG A 208 -1.46 -11.94 -3.34
N CYS A 209 -1.84 -11.22 -2.28
CA CYS A 209 -1.94 -9.76 -2.31
C CYS A 209 -0.71 -9.04 -2.90
N GLY A 210 0.49 -9.54 -2.60
CA GLY A 210 1.76 -9.08 -3.20
C GLY A 210 1.73 -9.07 -4.72
N GLU A 211 1.52 -10.24 -5.32
CA GLU A 211 1.46 -10.41 -6.78
C GLU A 211 0.28 -9.67 -7.41
N TRP A 212 -0.88 -9.69 -6.75
CA TRP A 212 -2.09 -9.02 -7.20
C TRP A 212 -1.87 -7.50 -7.32
N ALA A 213 -1.42 -6.84 -6.25
CA ALA A 213 -1.17 -5.40 -6.26
C ALA A 213 -0.06 -5.02 -7.24
N ASN A 214 0.98 -5.86 -7.36
CA ASN A 214 2.09 -5.63 -8.27
C ASN A 214 1.65 -5.62 -9.74
N ALA A 215 0.99 -6.69 -10.19
CA ALA A 215 0.49 -6.80 -11.56
C ALA A 215 -0.61 -5.76 -11.86
N PHE A 216 -1.53 -5.52 -10.92
CA PHE A 216 -2.59 -4.52 -11.11
C PHE A 216 -2.02 -3.10 -11.23
N THR A 217 -1.02 -2.73 -10.42
CA THR A 217 -0.40 -1.39 -10.51
C THR A 217 0.23 -1.18 -11.88
N LEU A 218 0.92 -2.20 -12.43
CA LEU A 218 1.41 -2.16 -13.81
C LEU A 218 0.26 -1.98 -14.82
N CYS A 219 -0.84 -2.72 -14.69
CA CYS A 219 -1.99 -2.57 -15.58
C CYS A 219 -2.59 -1.16 -15.53
N ALA A 220 -2.70 -0.57 -14.34
CA ALA A 220 -3.17 0.81 -14.17
C ALA A 220 -2.23 1.81 -14.86
N ARG A 221 -0.91 1.67 -14.65
CA ARG A 221 0.10 2.50 -15.33
C ARG A 221 0.03 2.35 -16.85
N ALA A 222 -0.10 1.13 -17.36
CA ALA A 222 -0.21 0.83 -18.79
C ALA A 222 -1.48 1.42 -19.44
N MET A 223 -2.57 1.55 -18.69
CA MET A 223 -3.78 2.25 -19.14
C MET A 223 -3.66 3.79 -19.05
N GLY A 224 -2.54 4.32 -18.56
CA GLY A 224 -2.28 5.75 -18.42
C GLY A 224 -2.87 6.37 -17.15
N PHE A 225 -3.16 5.58 -16.11
CA PHE A 225 -3.52 6.12 -14.80
C PHE A 225 -2.28 6.51 -14.01
N ARG A 226 -2.33 7.64 -13.30
CA ARG A 226 -1.34 7.95 -12.25
C ARG A 226 -1.62 7.03 -11.07
N ALA A 227 -0.67 6.14 -10.77
CA ALA A 227 -0.86 5.09 -9.78
C ALA A 227 0.29 5.07 -8.77
N ARG A 228 -0.05 4.77 -7.53
CA ARG A 228 0.90 4.51 -6.45
C ARG A 228 0.79 3.06 -6.00
N TRP A 229 1.92 2.42 -5.74
CA TRP A 229 1.96 1.16 -5.02
C TRP A 229 1.99 1.46 -3.52
N CYS A 230 1.03 0.94 -2.76
CA CYS A 230 0.89 1.18 -1.33
C CYS A 230 1.32 -0.04 -0.54
N LEU A 231 2.22 0.17 0.42
CA LEU A 231 2.72 -0.88 1.30
C LEU A 231 2.36 -0.57 2.76
N ASP A 232 1.52 -1.43 3.31
CA ASP A 232 1.26 -1.52 4.74
C ASP A 232 2.32 -2.40 5.41
N TRP A 233 2.98 -1.86 6.43
CA TRP A 233 4.01 -2.56 7.18
C TRP A 233 3.51 -3.84 7.87
N THR A 234 2.19 -4.00 8.00
CA THR A 234 1.51 -5.17 8.57
C THR A 234 1.09 -6.21 7.52
N ASP A 235 1.93 -6.38 6.50
CA ASP A 235 1.86 -7.48 5.51
C ASP A 235 0.63 -7.42 4.60
N HIS A 236 0.38 -6.24 4.01
CA HIS A 236 -0.58 -6.08 2.92
C HIS A 236 -0.14 -4.98 1.96
N VAL A 237 -0.58 -5.06 0.71
CA VAL A 237 -0.27 -4.11 -0.35
C VAL A 237 -1.47 -3.91 -1.25
N TRP A 238 -1.58 -2.73 -1.85
CA TRP A 238 -2.65 -2.35 -2.77
C TRP A 238 -2.19 -1.17 -3.64
N THR A 239 -3.12 -0.57 -4.39
CA THR A 239 -2.84 0.53 -5.31
C THR A 239 -3.64 1.77 -4.91
N GLU A 240 -3.08 2.97 -5.07
CA GLU A 240 -3.88 4.20 -5.13
C GLU A 240 -3.84 4.72 -6.57
N VAL A 241 -4.96 5.26 -7.08
CA VAL A 241 -5.04 5.89 -8.40
C VAL A 241 -5.53 7.32 -8.26
N TYR A 242 -4.85 8.28 -8.89
CA TYR A 242 -5.29 9.67 -8.86
C TYR A 242 -6.50 9.87 -9.79
N SER A 243 -7.60 10.36 -9.23
CA SER A 243 -8.76 10.80 -10.01
C SER A 243 -8.60 12.27 -10.36
N GLU A 244 -8.48 12.56 -11.65
CA GLU A 244 -8.41 13.93 -12.15
C GLU A 244 -9.74 14.68 -11.93
N SER A 245 -10.89 13.98 -12.04
CA SER A 245 -12.22 14.55 -11.80
C SER A 245 -12.42 14.93 -10.34
N GLN A 246 -12.04 14.06 -9.41
CA GLN A 246 -12.23 14.28 -7.97
C GLN A 246 -11.03 14.98 -7.32
N ARG A 247 -9.94 15.18 -8.07
CA ARG A 247 -8.70 15.86 -7.66
C ARG A 247 -8.06 15.25 -6.41
N ARG A 248 -8.17 13.94 -6.23
CA ARG A 248 -7.64 13.19 -5.07
C ARG A 248 -7.23 11.76 -5.44
N TRP A 249 -6.49 11.13 -4.54
CA TRP A 249 -6.12 9.71 -4.65
C TRP A 249 -7.28 8.83 -4.20
N LEU A 250 -7.60 7.82 -5.01
CA LEU A 250 -8.59 6.79 -4.74
C LEU A 250 -7.87 5.50 -4.31
N HIS A 251 -8.26 4.95 -3.16
CA HIS A 251 -7.83 3.62 -2.74
C HIS A 251 -8.35 2.56 -3.72
N CYS A 252 -7.52 1.62 -4.13
CA CYS A 252 -7.87 0.50 -5.01
C CYS A 252 -7.26 -0.80 -4.49
N ASP A 253 -8.09 -1.74 -4.03
CA ASP A 253 -7.65 -3.09 -3.69
C ASP A 253 -8.12 -4.09 -4.75
N PRO A 254 -7.22 -4.55 -5.64
CA PRO A 254 -7.59 -5.48 -6.71
C PRO A 254 -7.95 -6.88 -6.18
N CYS A 255 -7.42 -7.28 -5.02
CA CYS A 255 -7.74 -8.58 -4.42
C CYS A 255 -9.22 -8.66 -4.04
N GLU A 256 -9.79 -7.52 -3.63
CA GLU A 256 -11.14 -7.42 -3.12
C GLU A 256 -12.10 -6.78 -4.14
N ASN A 257 -11.60 -6.27 -5.28
CA ASN A 257 -12.36 -5.44 -6.23
C ASN A 257 -13.08 -4.29 -5.50
N VAL A 258 -12.31 -3.56 -4.69
CA VAL A 258 -12.80 -2.44 -3.90
C VAL A 258 -12.09 -1.17 -4.34
N CYS A 259 -12.88 -0.15 -4.68
CA CYS A 259 -12.41 1.21 -4.91
C CYS A 259 -12.95 2.13 -3.83
N ASP A 260 -12.12 3.07 -3.38
CA ASP A 260 -12.46 4.20 -2.52
C ASP A 260 -13.07 3.87 -1.15
N LYS A 261 -12.68 2.71 -0.58
CA LYS A 261 -13.02 2.31 0.80
C LYS A 261 -11.76 2.13 1.65
N PRO A 262 -11.01 3.20 1.97
CA PRO A 262 -9.72 3.07 2.65
C PRO A 262 -9.84 2.50 4.08
N LEU A 263 -11.01 2.61 4.73
CA LEU A 263 -11.24 2.01 6.04
C LEU A 263 -11.52 0.49 6.00
N LEU A 264 -11.50 -0.14 4.81
CA LEU A 264 -11.66 -1.58 4.65
C LEU A 264 -10.74 -2.38 5.58
N TYR A 265 -9.49 -1.95 5.73
CA TYR A 265 -8.50 -2.69 6.51
C TYR A 265 -8.70 -2.54 8.02
N GLU A 266 -8.85 -1.30 8.51
CA GLU A 266 -9.01 -1.07 9.95
C GLU A 266 -10.39 -1.49 10.43
N CYS A 267 -11.45 -1.00 9.79
CA CYS A 267 -12.83 -1.23 10.21
C CYS A 267 -13.39 -2.55 9.67
N GLY A 268 -13.17 -2.85 8.39
CA GLY A 268 -13.65 -4.08 7.77
C GLY A 268 -12.90 -5.32 8.26
N TRP A 269 -11.55 -5.29 8.29
CA TRP A 269 -10.76 -6.46 8.67
C TRP A 269 -10.27 -6.45 10.12
N GLY A 270 -10.44 -5.35 10.86
CA GLY A 270 -9.88 -5.22 12.21
C GLY A 270 -8.36 -5.13 12.24
N LYS A 271 -7.70 -4.80 11.11
CA LYS A 271 -6.24 -4.74 11.05
C LYS A 271 -5.70 -3.62 11.92
N LYS A 272 -4.65 -3.94 12.67
CA LYS A 272 -3.91 -2.97 13.47
C LYS A 272 -2.74 -2.38 12.67
N LEU A 273 -3.05 -1.49 11.73
CA LEU A 273 -2.06 -0.82 10.85
C LEU A 273 -0.98 -0.08 11.66
N SER A 274 0.19 0.14 11.06
CA SER A 274 1.29 0.95 11.65
C SER A 274 1.80 2.03 10.69
N TYR A 275 2.45 1.63 9.61
CA TYR A 275 2.91 2.50 8.53
C TYR A 275 2.25 2.05 7.22
N VAL A 276 1.58 2.97 6.54
CA VAL A 276 1.15 2.80 5.15
C VAL A 276 1.88 3.84 4.32
N ILE A 277 2.79 3.37 3.48
CA ILE A 277 3.62 4.23 2.63
C ILE A 277 3.24 3.99 1.18
N ALA A 278 2.91 5.06 0.47
CA ALA A 278 2.60 5.05 -0.95
C ALA A 278 3.81 5.49 -1.77
N PHE A 279 4.09 4.77 -2.85
CA PHE A 279 5.24 4.98 -3.73
C PHE A 279 4.75 5.23 -5.15
N SER A 280 5.35 6.20 -5.83
CA SER A 280 5.18 6.45 -7.27
C SER A 280 6.45 7.07 -7.84
N ILE A 281 6.50 7.25 -9.16
CA ILE A 281 7.58 8.03 -9.79
C ILE A 281 7.56 9.51 -9.41
N GLU A 282 6.46 10.00 -8.84
CA GLU A 282 6.27 11.39 -8.43
C GLU A 282 6.64 11.65 -6.97
N GLY A 283 6.90 10.60 -6.18
CA GLY A 283 7.24 10.75 -4.76
C GLY A 283 6.88 9.57 -3.88
N VAL A 284 7.24 9.71 -2.60
CA VAL A 284 6.94 8.76 -1.53
C VAL A 284 6.20 9.46 -0.39
N PHE A 285 5.06 8.90 0.03
CA PHE A 285 4.12 9.57 0.93
C PHE A 285 3.69 8.65 2.08
N ASP A 286 3.61 9.21 3.29
CA ASP A 286 2.96 8.53 4.42
C ASP A 286 1.46 8.80 4.35
N VAL A 287 0.73 7.81 3.82
CA VAL A 287 -0.72 7.87 3.64
C VAL A 287 -1.48 7.17 4.77
N THR A 288 -0.80 6.79 5.86
CA THR A 288 -1.40 6.05 7.00
C THR A 288 -2.72 6.65 7.47
N ARG A 289 -2.81 7.99 7.51
CA ARG A 289 -3.99 8.73 8.00
C ARG A 289 -5.26 8.51 7.15
N ARG A 290 -5.13 8.14 5.88
CA ARG A 290 -6.26 7.78 5.02
C ARG A 290 -6.92 6.46 5.45
N TYR A 291 -6.12 5.55 5.99
CA TYR A 291 -6.51 4.17 6.29
C TYR A 291 -6.82 3.92 7.78
N THR A 292 -6.90 4.98 8.60
CA THR A 292 -7.18 4.87 10.03
C THR A 292 -8.03 6.03 10.55
N GLN A 293 -9.04 5.71 11.34
CA GLN A 293 -9.82 6.69 12.10
C GLN A 293 -9.10 7.09 13.40
N ASN A 294 -8.18 6.25 13.89
CA ASN A 294 -7.53 6.43 15.18
C ASN A 294 -6.00 6.48 15.07
N MET A 295 -5.49 7.56 14.47
CA MET A 295 -4.04 7.80 14.35
C MET A 295 -3.33 7.82 15.71
N ARG A 296 -4.02 8.22 16.79
CA ARG A 296 -3.45 8.22 18.15
C ARG A 296 -3.06 6.81 18.60
N GLU A 297 -3.86 5.81 18.28
CA GLU A 297 -3.51 4.41 18.51
C GLU A 297 -2.40 3.93 17.58
N ARG A 298 -2.42 4.35 16.32
CA ARG A 298 -1.39 3.95 15.36
C ARG A 298 0.00 4.44 15.78
N TYR A 299 0.13 5.62 16.38
CA TYR A 299 1.39 6.09 16.96
C TYR A 299 1.98 5.15 18.01
N ARG A 300 1.17 4.31 18.68
CA ARG A 300 1.68 3.32 19.64
C ARG A 300 2.27 2.08 18.96
N LEU A 301 1.87 1.81 17.72
CA LEU A 301 2.37 0.72 16.89
C LEU A 301 3.49 1.17 15.95
N ARG A 302 3.74 2.48 15.91
CA ARG A 302 4.86 3.11 15.22
C ARG A 302 6.00 3.32 16.22
N GLY A 303 7.21 2.97 15.81
CA GLY A 303 8.39 2.98 16.67
C GLY A 303 9.64 2.40 16.01
N GLU A 304 9.58 2.05 14.72
CA GLU A 304 10.78 1.66 13.97
C GLU A 304 11.68 2.88 13.70
N VAL A 305 11.06 4.03 13.41
CA VAL A 305 11.72 5.32 13.23
C VAL A 305 10.87 6.43 13.85
N TYR A 306 11.49 7.56 14.20
CA TYR A 306 10.76 8.70 14.76
C TYR A 306 10.07 9.52 13.66
N GLU A 307 8.88 10.06 13.96
CA GLU A 307 8.04 10.76 12.98
C GLU A 307 8.73 11.96 12.29
N PRO A 308 9.50 12.82 12.99
CA PRO A 308 10.30 13.84 12.31
C PRO A 308 11.32 13.30 11.31
N TRP A 309 11.95 12.15 11.58
CA TRP A 309 12.88 11.52 10.64
C TRP A 309 12.13 11.09 9.39
N LEU A 310 11.04 10.34 9.58
CA LEU A 310 10.25 9.79 8.50
C LEU A 310 9.80 10.91 7.56
N ARG A 311 9.18 11.96 8.11
CA ARG A 311 8.71 13.11 7.33
C ARG A 311 9.84 13.76 6.53
N LYS A 312 11.00 14.00 7.17
CA LYS A 312 12.15 14.60 6.49
C LYS A 312 12.65 13.68 5.38
N ARG A 313 12.79 12.38 5.66
CA ARG A 313 13.33 11.41 4.72
C ARG A 313 12.41 11.20 3.51
N LEU A 314 11.10 11.13 3.73
CA LEU A 314 10.12 11.07 2.64
C LEU A 314 10.19 12.33 1.76
N ALA A 315 10.31 13.52 2.35
CA ALA A 315 10.46 14.75 1.58
C ALA A 315 11.76 14.78 0.76
N GLU A 316 12.88 14.30 1.32
CA GLU A 316 14.15 14.15 0.60
C GLU A 316 14.00 13.18 -0.58
N LEU A 317 13.43 11.99 -0.36
CA LEU A 317 13.20 11.00 -1.42
C LEU A 317 12.27 11.52 -2.52
N THR A 318 11.20 12.23 -2.17
CA THR A 318 10.32 12.87 -3.14
C THR A 318 11.06 13.95 -3.93
N SER A 319 11.91 14.76 -3.29
CA SER A 319 12.75 15.74 -4.00
C SER A 319 13.78 15.08 -4.92
N GLU A 320 14.36 13.93 -4.52
CA GLU A 320 15.25 13.13 -5.36
C GLU A 320 14.51 12.62 -6.61
N LEU A 321 13.28 12.10 -6.46
CA LEU A 321 12.47 11.58 -7.57
C LEU A 321 12.04 12.69 -8.55
N ARG A 322 11.77 13.89 -8.03
CA ARG A 322 11.35 15.04 -8.84
C ARG A 322 12.52 15.82 -9.45
N SER A 323 13.77 15.47 -9.17
CA SER A 323 14.93 16.29 -9.57
C SER A 323 15.11 16.43 -11.08
N ALA A 324 14.57 15.48 -11.86
CA ALA A 324 14.63 15.47 -13.32
C ALA A 324 13.33 15.97 -14.00
N MET A 325 12.31 16.35 -13.24
CA MET A 325 11.03 16.84 -13.76
C MET A 325 11.10 18.33 -14.12
N LEU A 326 10.19 18.78 -14.98
CA LEU A 326 10.10 20.19 -15.34
C LEU A 326 9.58 21.02 -14.15
N PRO A 327 10.05 22.26 -13.96
CA PRO A 327 9.58 23.12 -12.86
C PRO A 327 8.05 23.34 -12.83
N SER A 328 7.38 23.34 -13.98
CA SER A 328 5.92 23.44 -14.07
C SER A 328 5.22 22.20 -13.53
N GLU A 329 5.72 21.01 -13.88
CA GLU A 329 5.20 19.73 -13.39
C GLU A 329 5.38 19.61 -11.87
N ILE A 330 6.56 19.98 -11.37
CA ILE A 330 6.83 20.01 -9.92
C ILE A 330 5.83 20.92 -9.20
N LYS A 331 5.56 22.11 -9.74
CA LYS A 331 4.62 23.06 -9.15
C LYS A 331 3.20 22.51 -9.11
N GLU A 332 2.76 21.82 -10.15
CA GLU A 332 1.44 21.16 -10.18
C GLU A 332 1.36 20.04 -9.14
N LEU A 333 2.40 19.22 -9.03
CA LEU A 333 2.48 18.15 -8.02
C LEU A 333 2.50 18.73 -6.59
N GLU A 334 3.21 19.82 -6.34
CA GLU A 334 3.23 20.48 -5.03
C GLU A 334 1.85 21.03 -4.62
N VAL A 335 1.07 21.54 -5.57
CA VAL A 335 -0.32 21.95 -5.33
C VAL A 335 -1.17 20.74 -4.92
N GLN A 336 -1.02 19.61 -5.61
CA GLN A 336 -1.73 18.38 -5.26
C GLN A 336 -1.29 17.81 -3.90
N ASP A 337 0.01 17.86 -3.57
CA ASP A 337 0.54 17.45 -2.26
C ASP A 337 -0.05 18.28 -1.11
N VAL A 338 -0.30 19.58 -1.33
CA VAL A 338 -0.94 20.46 -0.35
C VAL A 338 -2.40 20.04 -0.12
N VAL A 339 -3.13 19.71 -1.19
CA VAL A 339 -4.52 19.22 -1.13
C VAL A 339 -4.58 17.90 -0.37
N GLU A 340 -3.74 16.93 -0.72
CA GLU A 340 -3.65 15.63 -0.03
C GLU A 340 -3.25 15.81 1.45
N ARG A 341 -2.31 16.70 1.76
CA ARG A 341 -1.94 16.98 3.16
C ARG A 341 -3.10 17.55 3.97
N ALA A 342 -3.95 18.37 3.35
CA ALA A 342 -5.15 18.91 4.00
C ALA A 342 -6.21 17.82 4.19
N GLU A 343 -6.39 16.92 3.22
CA GLU A 343 -7.24 15.72 3.33
C GLU A 343 -6.77 14.83 4.50
N LEU A 344 -5.50 14.41 4.50
CA LEU A 344 -4.90 13.57 5.53
C LEU A 344 -4.87 14.24 6.91
N GLY A 345 -4.99 15.57 6.98
CA GLY A 345 -5.12 16.31 8.23
C GLY A 345 -6.46 16.08 8.94
N ARG A 346 -7.47 15.62 8.21
CA ARG A 346 -8.80 15.28 8.75
C ARG A 346 -8.83 13.80 9.16
N PRO A 347 -9.61 13.43 10.20
CA PRO A 347 -9.85 12.03 10.50
C PRO A 347 -10.46 11.31 9.29
N ALA A 348 -10.04 10.07 9.02
CA ALA A 348 -10.71 9.24 8.04
C ALA A 348 -12.17 9.02 8.46
N VAL A 349 -13.10 9.37 7.57
CA VAL A 349 -14.53 9.29 7.84
C VAL A 349 -15.02 7.91 7.43
N ASP A 350 -15.67 7.22 8.36
CA ASP A 350 -16.51 6.08 8.02
C ASP A 350 -17.85 6.66 7.55
N VAL A 351 -18.16 6.46 6.28
CA VAL A 351 -19.41 6.94 5.67
C VAL A 351 -20.61 6.08 6.06
N GLY A 352 -20.44 5.14 7.01
CA GLY A 352 -21.50 4.28 7.53
C GLY A 352 -21.83 3.11 6.61
N GLU A 353 -21.00 2.86 5.60
CA GLU A 353 -21.13 1.70 4.73
C GLU A 353 -20.65 0.45 5.48
N SER A 354 -21.41 -0.65 5.39
CA SER A 354 -20.99 -1.93 5.97
C SER A 354 -19.75 -2.47 5.26
N LEU A 355 -18.57 -2.25 5.84
CA LEU A 355 -17.30 -2.74 5.31
C LEU A 355 -17.14 -4.24 5.60
N PRO A 356 -16.94 -5.09 4.58
CA PRO A 356 -16.83 -6.52 4.79
C PRO A 356 -15.48 -6.90 5.39
N GLY A 357 -15.44 -8.07 6.04
CA GLY A 357 -14.20 -8.79 6.31
C GLY A 357 -13.47 -9.18 5.03
N ARG A 358 -12.24 -9.67 5.16
CA ARG A 358 -11.44 -10.11 4.00
C ARG A 358 -12.15 -11.22 3.26
N GLN A 359 -12.19 -11.14 1.94
CA GLN A 359 -12.81 -12.15 1.08
C GLN A 359 -11.79 -13.15 0.53
N THR A 360 -10.53 -12.73 0.33
CA THR A 360 -9.44 -13.58 -0.16
C THR A 360 -8.75 -14.41 0.92
N GLY A 361 -8.18 -15.56 0.54
CA GLY A 361 -7.53 -16.50 1.46
C GLY A 361 -8.49 -17.50 2.12
N SER A 362 -7.93 -18.60 2.62
CA SER A 362 -8.73 -19.64 3.27
C SER A 362 -9.42 -19.14 4.54
N LEU A 363 -10.61 -19.68 4.83
CA LEU A 363 -11.40 -19.29 6.00
C LEU A 363 -10.61 -19.46 7.31
N ALA A 364 -9.83 -20.54 7.42
CA ALA A 364 -8.96 -20.79 8.57
C ALA A 364 -7.90 -19.69 8.73
N TRP A 365 -7.26 -19.28 7.64
CA TRP A 365 -6.25 -18.22 7.66
C TRP A 365 -6.85 -16.86 8.03
N ARG A 366 -7.99 -16.50 7.43
CA ARG A 366 -8.71 -15.26 7.77
C ARG A 366 -9.16 -15.22 9.23
N ARG A 367 -9.72 -16.32 9.73
CA ARG A 367 -10.12 -16.46 11.14
C ARG A 367 -8.93 -16.32 12.10
N ALA A 368 -7.80 -16.97 11.79
CA ALA A 368 -6.60 -16.89 12.61
C ALA A 368 -6.04 -15.47 12.73
N ARG A 369 -6.32 -14.62 11.73
CA ARG A 369 -5.91 -13.21 11.70
C ARG A 369 -6.97 -12.25 12.24
N GLY A 370 -8.17 -12.72 12.57
CA GLY A 370 -9.28 -11.88 12.99
C GLY A 370 -9.91 -11.06 11.85
N GLU A 371 -9.64 -11.41 10.60
CA GLU A 371 -10.01 -10.62 9.41
C GLU A 371 -11.39 -11.03 8.83
N LEU A 372 -12.25 -11.65 9.63
CA LEU A 372 -13.62 -12.03 9.20
C LEU A 372 -14.59 -10.85 9.21
N GLY A 373 -14.20 -9.73 9.81
CA GLY A 373 -15.02 -8.54 9.99
C GLY A 373 -16.04 -8.63 11.12
N PRO A 374 -16.80 -7.55 11.35
CA PRO A 374 -17.84 -7.54 12.37
C PRO A 374 -18.85 -8.66 12.08
N SER A 375 -19.09 -9.50 13.08
CA SER A 375 -20.12 -10.53 13.00
C SER A 375 -21.47 -9.83 12.81
N SER A 376 -22.18 -10.14 11.73
CA SER A 376 -23.58 -9.70 11.55
C SER A 376 -24.44 -10.17 12.71
#